data_AF-A0A7W0TJI5-F1
#
_entry.id   AF-A0A7W0TJI5-F1
#
_cell.length_a   1.000
_cell.length_b   1.000
_cell.length_c   1.000
_cell.angle_alpha   90.00
_cell.angle_beta   90.00
_cell.angle_gamma   90.00
#
_symmetry.space_group_name_H-M   'P 1'
#
loop_
_entity.id
_entity.type
_entity.pdbx_description
1 polymer ?
#
loop_
_entity_poly.entity_id
_entity_poly.type
_entity_poly.pdbx_seq_one_letter_code
_entity_poly.pdbx_strand_id
1 'polypeptide(L)'
;GTAEALTVLCEALDATGLEDFRVGLGDASLYPGLLDAHDVDAGARAAILRELQARDFVGLERAIEGLGLGSGATRTLLDVPQRRGGAAVLEEVGASADGLRGVFAALPAAVAGRVIFDLGLARSLGYYTGAVFEVYDAALGVPLGGGGRYDDLLGRFGRDLPAAGWALNVERLHIALVGERRGERL
;
A
#
# COMPACT_ATOMS: atom_id res chain seq x y z
N GLY A 1 4.20 15.04 -7.32
CA GLY A 1 4.26 14.40 -5.99
C GLY A 1 4.11 12.89 -6.10
N THR A 2 3.17 12.25 -5.39
CA THR A 2 3.06 10.78 -5.36
C THR A 2 2.73 10.16 -6.72
N ALA A 3 1.75 10.71 -7.45
CA ALA A 3 1.37 10.21 -8.78
C ALA A 3 2.54 10.28 -9.78
N GLU A 4 3.31 11.37 -9.73
CA GLU A 4 4.54 11.55 -10.51
C GLU A 4 5.62 10.54 -10.12
N ALA A 5 5.88 10.35 -8.82
CA ALA A 5 6.83 9.36 -8.34
C ALA A 5 6.47 7.94 -8.82
N LEU A 6 5.17 7.59 -8.80
CA LEU A 6 4.68 6.31 -9.32
C LEU A 6 4.81 6.22 -10.84
N THR A 7 4.59 7.33 -11.56
CA THR A 7 4.77 7.39 -13.01
C THR A 7 6.22 7.13 -13.40
N VAL A 8 7.16 7.85 -12.77
CA VAL A 8 8.60 7.67 -13.01
C VAL A 8 9.06 6.25 -12.65
N LEU A 9 8.49 5.63 -11.61
CA LEU A 9 8.75 4.24 -11.27
C LEU A 9 8.34 3.28 -12.40
N CYS A 10 7.11 3.42 -12.91
CA CYS A 10 6.63 2.58 -14.00
C CYS A 10 7.44 2.78 -15.28
N GLU A 11 7.75 4.02 -15.65
CA GLU A 11 8.60 4.33 -16.81
C GLU A 11 10.01 3.75 -16.66
N ALA A 12 10.58 3.78 -15.45
CA ALA A 12 11.87 3.17 -15.18
C ALA A 12 11.84 1.64 -15.34
N LEU A 13 10.76 0.97 -14.93
CA LEU A 13 10.56 -0.47 -15.11
C LEU A 13 10.34 -0.83 -16.58
N ASP A 14 9.49 -0.07 -17.29
CA ASP A 14 9.27 -0.23 -18.73
C ASP A 14 10.59 -0.10 -19.51
N ALA A 15 11.45 0.87 -19.13
CA ALA A 15 12.77 1.05 -19.72
C ALA A 15 13.74 -0.11 -19.49
N THR A 16 13.46 -0.99 -18.51
CA THR A 16 14.24 -2.23 -18.30
C THR A 16 13.78 -3.39 -19.16
N GLY A 17 12.61 -3.26 -19.82
CA GLY A 17 11.96 -4.31 -20.58
C GLY A 17 11.18 -5.31 -19.73
N LEU A 18 10.74 -4.91 -18.53
CA LEU A 18 9.84 -5.71 -17.69
C LEU A 18 8.39 -5.44 -18.10
N GLU A 19 7.61 -6.47 -18.43
CA GLU A 19 6.30 -6.28 -19.07
C GLU A 19 5.11 -6.54 -18.11
N ASP A 20 5.18 -7.58 -17.29
CA ASP A 20 4.03 -8.16 -16.57
C ASP A 20 3.85 -7.65 -15.14
N PHE A 21 4.59 -6.60 -14.76
CA PHE A 21 4.50 -6.08 -13.40
C PHE A 21 3.17 -5.36 -13.09
N ARG A 22 2.77 -5.45 -11.81
CA ARG A 22 1.60 -4.76 -11.23
C ARG A 22 2.02 -3.90 -10.05
N VAL A 23 1.24 -2.84 -9.81
CA VAL A 23 1.45 -1.94 -8.68
C VAL A 23 0.33 -2.12 -7.66
N GLY A 24 0.64 -2.66 -6.49
CA GLY A 24 -0.24 -2.60 -5.33
C GLY A 24 -0.24 -1.19 -4.76
N LEU A 25 -1.39 -0.51 -4.72
CA LEU A 25 -1.55 0.84 -4.18
C LEU A 25 -2.44 0.80 -2.92
N GLY A 26 -1.91 1.31 -1.81
CA GLY A 26 -2.62 1.44 -0.53
C GLY A 26 -2.32 2.78 0.12
N ASP A 27 -2.75 2.96 1.35
CA ASP A 27 -2.59 4.22 2.06
C ASP A 27 -2.32 4.00 3.55
N ALA A 28 -1.20 4.54 4.03
CA ALA A 28 -0.79 4.43 5.42
C ALA A 28 -1.74 5.14 6.39
N SER A 29 -2.56 6.11 5.92
CA SER A 29 -3.55 6.79 6.75
C SER A 29 -4.93 6.10 6.77
N LEU A 30 -5.18 5.13 5.88
CA LEU A 30 -6.49 4.48 5.77
C LEU A 30 -6.90 3.79 7.08
N TYR A 31 -6.07 2.85 7.53
CA TYR A 31 -6.39 2.06 8.71
C TYR A 31 -6.39 2.88 10.01
N PRO A 32 -5.41 3.79 10.22
CA PRO A 32 -5.53 4.85 11.23
C PRO A 32 -6.88 5.57 11.25
N GLY A 33 -7.34 6.07 10.10
CA GLY A 33 -8.61 6.79 10.01
C GLY A 33 -9.82 5.92 10.34
N LEU A 34 -9.78 4.62 10.01
CA LEU A 34 -10.83 3.67 10.40
C LEU A 34 -10.86 3.42 11.91
N LEU A 35 -9.69 3.36 12.56
CA LEU A 35 -9.61 3.23 14.02
C LEU A 35 -10.11 4.50 14.72
N ASP A 36 -9.77 5.68 14.20
CA ASP A 36 -10.24 6.97 14.72
C ASP A 36 -11.78 7.09 14.59
N ALA A 37 -12.36 6.62 13.48
CA ALA A 37 -13.82 6.61 13.26
C ALA A 37 -14.59 5.66 14.19
N HIS A 38 -13.89 4.78 14.91
CA HIS A 38 -14.45 3.85 15.88
C HIS A 38 -13.98 4.14 17.32
N ASP A 39 -13.41 5.33 17.56
CA ASP A 39 -12.95 5.80 18.86
C ASP A 39 -11.98 4.85 19.57
N VAL A 40 -11.14 4.14 18.81
CA VAL A 40 -10.14 3.21 19.36
C VAL A 40 -9.01 3.99 20.04
N ASP A 41 -8.72 3.66 21.30
CA ASP A 41 -7.71 4.37 22.09
C ASP A 41 -6.28 4.16 21.55
N ALA A 42 -5.39 5.08 21.91
CA ALA A 42 -4.01 5.09 21.44
C ALA A 42 -3.21 3.82 21.80
N GLY A 43 -3.51 3.18 22.93
CA GLY A 43 -2.87 1.95 23.39
C GLY A 43 -3.25 0.76 22.51
N ALA A 44 -4.55 0.54 22.32
CA ALA A 44 -5.09 -0.48 21.42
C ALA A 44 -4.64 -0.26 19.97
N ARG A 45 -4.69 0.99 19.50
CA ARG A 45 -4.29 1.40 18.15
C ARG A 45 -2.87 0.95 17.81
N ALA A 46 -1.92 1.14 18.73
CA ALA A 46 -0.54 0.76 18.49
C ALA A 46 -0.36 -0.76 18.37
N ALA A 47 -1.12 -1.57 19.12
CA ALA A 47 -1.09 -3.03 18.99
C ALA A 47 -1.66 -3.47 17.65
N ILE A 48 -2.85 -2.98 17.31
CA ILE A 48 -3.55 -3.31 16.06
C ILE A 48 -2.70 -2.98 14.82
N LEU A 49 -2.09 -1.79 14.78
CA LEU A 49 -1.24 -1.40 13.64
C LEU A 49 0.03 -2.25 13.52
N ARG A 50 0.56 -2.77 14.63
CA ARG A 50 1.68 -3.72 14.58
C ARG A 50 1.27 -5.05 13.97
N GLU A 51 0.13 -5.60 14.37
CA GLU A 51 -0.38 -6.86 13.79
C GLU A 51 -0.65 -6.71 12.30
N LEU A 52 -1.24 -5.58 11.89
CA LEU A 52 -1.47 -5.25 10.47
C LEU A 52 -0.16 -5.19 9.68
N GLN A 53 0.87 -4.51 10.20
CA GLN A 53 2.19 -4.43 9.57
C GLN A 53 2.91 -5.78 9.49
N ALA A 54 2.72 -6.63 10.50
CA ALA A 54 3.23 -8.00 10.54
C ALA A 54 2.45 -8.95 9.61
N ARG A 55 1.32 -8.50 9.04
CA ARG A 55 0.33 -9.33 8.35
C ARG A 55 -0.17 -10.49 9.22
N ASP A 56 -0.18 -10.31 10.54
CA ASP A 56 -0.74 -11.27 11.49
C ASP A 56 -2.23 -11.02 11.64
N PHE A 57 -3.02 -11.58 10.72
CA PHE A 57 -4.47 -11.42 10.75
C PHE A 57 -5.14 -12.11 11.94
N VAL A 58 -4.49 -13.15 12.52
CA VAL A 58 -4.99 -13.82 13.73
C VAL A 58 -4.74 -12.95 14.96
N GLY A 59 -3.56 -12.33 15.05
CA GLY A 59 -3.24 -11.33 16.06
C GLY A 59 -4.16 -10.11 15.96
N LEU A 60 -4.40 -9.64 14.74
CA LEU A 60 -5.31 -8.54 14.44
C LEU A 60 -6.74 -8.84 14.90
N GLU A 61 -7.25 -10.05 14.60
CA GLU A 61 -8.58 -10.50 15.02
C GLU A 61 -8.73 -10.46 16.54
N ARG A 62 -7.79 -11.08 17.26
CA ARG A 62 -7.78 -11.08 18.73
C ARG A 62 -7.74 -9.67 19.32
N ALA A 63 -6.94 -8.78 18.71
CA ALA A 63 -6.81 -7.41 19.17
C ALA A 63 -8.11 -6.62 18.99
N ILE A 64 -8.81 -6.79 17.86
CA ILE A 64 -10.08 -6.11 17.58
C ILE A 64 -11.23 -6.68 18.42
N GLU A 65 -11.32 -8.00 18.56
CA GLU A 65 -12.35 -8.64 19.40
C GLU A 65 -12.25 -8.21 20.86
N GLY A 66 -11.02 -8.03 21.36
CA GLY A 66 -10.75 -7.56 22.73
C GLY A 66 -11.26 -6.14 23.02
N LEU A 67 -11.59 -5.34 22.00
CA LEU A 67 -12.14 -3.99 22.17
C LEU A 67 -13.62 -3.95 22.49
N GLY A 68 -14.36 -5.04 22.25
CA GLY A 68 -15.82 -5.07 22.47
C GLY A 68 -16.60 -4.11 21.56
N LEU A 69 -16.10 -3.83 20.36
CA LEU A 69 -16.78 -3.00 19.36
C LEU A 69 -18.09 -3.65 18.88
N GLY A 70 -18.99 -2.83 18.34
CA GLY A 70 -20.21 -3.34 17.68
C GLY A 70 -19.88 -4.22 16.48
N SER A 71 -20.72 -5.22 16.19
CA SER A 71 -20.47 -6.23 15.14
C SER A 71 -20.17 -5.67 13.74
N GLY A 72 -20.73 -4.50 13.41
CA GLY A 72 -20.42 -3.80 12.16
C GLY A 72 -19.00 -3.22 12.11
N ALA A 73 -18.54 -2.60 13.20
CA ALA A 73 -17.20 -2.04 13.30
C ALA A 73 -16.14 -3.14 13.32
N THR A 74 -16.35 -4.19 14.12
CA THR A 74 -15.49 -5.37 14.15
C THR A 74 -15.33 -5.97 12.76
N ARG A 75 -16.43 -6.21 12.04
CA ARG A 75 -16.37 -6.74 10.67
C ARG A 75 -15.58 -5.82 9.74
N THR A 76 -15.83 -4.52 9.78
CA THR A 76 -15.15 -3.55 8.91
C THR A 76 -13.63 -3.58 9.14
N LEU A 77 -13.19 -3.55 10.39
CA LEU A 77 -11.77 -3.55 10.74
C LEU A 77 -11.05 -4.86 10.38
N LEU A 78 -11.76 -5.99 10.32
CA LEU A 78 -11.21 -7.29 9.90
C LEU A 78 -11.22 -7.48 8.38
N ASP A 79 -12.26 -7.00 7.71
CA ASP A 79 -12.46 -7.22 6.29
C ASP A 79 -11.56 -6.31 5.45
N VAL A 80 -11.48 -5.01 5.78
CA VAL A 80 -10.78 -4.00 4.97
C VAL A 80 -9.32 -4.40 4.69
N PRO A 81 -8.50 -4.82 5.66
CA PRO A 81 -7.11 -5.25 5.42
C PRO A 81 -6.95 -6.42 4.44
N GLN A 82 -8.01 -7.14 4.15
CA GLN A 82 -7.99 -8.30 3.26
C GLN A 82 -8.45 -7.94 1.85
N ARG A 83 -8.98 -6.73 1.64
CA ARG A 83 -9.53 -6.29 0.35
C ARG A 83 -8.44 -5.88 -0.62
N ARG A 84 -8.47 -6.53 -1.79
CA ARG A 84 -7.62 -6.23 -2.94
C ARG A 84 -8.44 -6.26 -4.21
N GLY A 85 -8.17 -5.36 -5.14
CA GLY A 85 -8.86 -5.36 -6.43
C GLY A 85 -8.78 -4.06 -7.21
N GLY A 86 -9.67 -3.91 -8.18
CA GLY A 86 -9.85 -2.66 -8.93
C GLY A 86 -10.55 -1.58 -8.12
N ALA A 87 -10.89 -0.45 -8.75
CA ALA A 87 -11.47 0.73 -8.08
C ALA A 87 -12.74 0.44 -7.25
N ALA A 88 -13.48 -0.63 -7.55
CA ALA A 88 -14.67 -1.03 -6.80
C ALA A 88 -14.39 -1.28 -5.30
N VAL A 89 -13.17 -1.69 -4.93
CA VAL A 89 -12.84 -1.92 -3.50
C VAL A 89 -12.80 -0.62 -2.69
N LEU A 90 -12.58 0.53 -3.35
CA LEU A 90 -12.58 1.84 -2.68
C LEU A 90 -13.98 2.23 -2.17
N GLU A 91 -15.03 1.70 -2.80
CA GLU A 91 -16.41 1.97 -2.40
C GLU A 91 -16.75 1.33 -1.04
N GLU A 92 -16.04 0.26 -0.65
CA GLU A 92 -16.22 -0.42 0.65
C GLU A 92 -15.76 0.45 1.83
N VAL A 93 -14.87 1.43 1.59
CA VAL A 93 -14.29 2.29 2.63
C VAL A 93 -14.68 3.77 2.48
N GLY A 94 -15.57 4.10 1.53
CA GLY A 94 -16.15 5.43 1.38
C GLY A 94 -15.11 6.55 1.40
N ALA A 95 -15.37 7.61 2.15
CA ALA A 95 -14.49 8.79 2.25
C ALA A 95 -13.07 8.47 2.76
N SER A 96 -12.87 7.36 3.49
CA SER A 96 -11.53 6.96 3.97
C SER A 96 -10.57 6.61 2.82
N ALA A 97 -11.08 6.37 1.60
CA ALA A 97 -10.28 6.17 0.39
C ALA A 97 -10.03 7.45 -0.43
N ASP A 98 -10.41 8.64 0.02
CA ASP A 98 -10.28 9.85 -0.80
C ASP A 98 -8.83 10.19 -1.17
N GLY A 99 -7.88 9.89 -0.28
CA GLY A 99 -6.44 9.99 -0.58
C GLY A 99 -6.03 9.08 -1.75
N LEU A 100 -6.48 7.82 -1.72
CA LEU A 100 -6.26 6.85 -2.79
C LEU A 100 -6.92 7.27 -4.11
N ARG A 101 -8.19 7.71 -4.06
CA ARG A 101 -8.91 8.20 -5.24
C ARG A 101 -8.19 9.39 -5.86
N GLY A 102 -7.72 10.33 -5.05
CA GLY A 102 -6.98 11.50 -5.50
C GLY A 102 -5.67 11.14 -6.20
N VAL A 103 -4.90 10.20 -5.63
CA VAL A 103 -3.67 9.71 -6.26
C VAL A 103 -3.98 8.99 -7.58
N PHE A 104 -4.94 8.07 -7.57
CA PHE A 104 -5.30 7.28 -8.76
C PHE A 104 -5.83 8.15 -9.90
N ALA A 105 -6.68 9.15 -9.60
CA ALA A 105 -7.21 10.08 -10.59
C ALA A 105 -6.13 10.97 -11.24
N ALA A 106 -4.99 11.17 -10.56
CA ALA A 106 -3.85 11.91 -11.08
C ALA A 106 -2.87 11.05 -11.90
N LEU A 107 -3.09 9.72 -12.00
CA LEU A 107 -2.20 8.83 -12.74
C LEU A 107 -2.47 8.90 -14.25
N PRO A 108 -1.43 8.83 -15.10
CA PRO A 108 -1.60 8.56 -16.52
C PRO A 108 -2.30 7.22 -16.74
N ALA A 109 -3.11 7.11 -17.80
CA ALA A 109 -3.89 5.91 -18.11
C ALA A 109 -3.03 4.63 -18.20
N ALA A 110 -1.83 4.72 -18.77
CA ALA A 110 -0.88 3.61 -18.86
C ALA A 110 -0.44 3.09 -17.49
N VAL A 111 -0.25 3.99 -16.52
CA VAL A 111 0.12 3.64 -15.14
C VAL A 111 -1.10 3.12 -14.38
N ALA A 112 -2.24 3.80 -14.50
CA ALA A 112 -3.49 3.41 -13.85
C ALA A 112 -3.92 1.98 -14.24
N GLY A 113 -3.70 1.57 -15.49
CA GLY A 113 -3.97 0.21 -15.97
C GLY A 113 -3.14 -0.89 -15.31
N ARG A 114 -2.05 -0.53 -14.62
CA ARG A 114 -1.17 -1.46 -13.87
C ARG A 114 -1.49 -1.51 -12.37
N VAL A 115 -2.37 -0.63 -11.87
CA VAL A 115 -2.67 -0.49 -10.44
C VAL A 115 -3.72 -1.50 -9.98
N ILE A 116 -3.46 -2.09 -8.82
CA ILE A 116 -4.40 -2.88 -8.03
C ILE A 116 -4.42 -2.23 -6.65
N PHE A 117 -5.60 -1.91 -6.13
CA PHE A 117 -5.72 -1.41 -4.77
C PHE A 117 -5.52 -2.55 -3.77
N ASP A 118 -4.72 -2.30 -2.72
CA ASP A 118 -4.54 -3.20 -1.58
C ASP A 118 -4.78 -2.39 -0.30
N LEU A 119 -5.95 -2.57 0.29
CA LEU A 119 -6.37 -1.83 1.48
C LEU A 119 -5.69 -2.33 2.76
N GLY A 120 -5.02 -3.48 2.70
CA GLY A 120 -4.16 -3.99 3.76
C GLY A 120 -2.70 -3.58 3.64
N LEU A 121 -2.34 -2.81 2.61
CA LEU A 121 -0.95 -2.40 2.39
C LEU A 121 -0.52 -1.34 3.40
N ALA A 122 -0.01 -1.80 4.54
CA ALA A 122 0.69 -0.99 5.53
C ALA A 122 2.18 -1.35 5.52
N ARG A 123 3.02 -0.48 4.94
CA ARG A 123 4.47 -0.70 4.88
C ARG A 123 5.08 -0.64 6.29
N SER A 124 6.06 -1.52 6.54
CA SER A 124 6.71 -1.71 7.85
C SER A 124 7.52 -0.52 8.37
N LEU A 125 7.80 0.48 7.54
CA LEU A 125 8.75 1.53 7.90
C LEU A 125 8.15 2.65 8.78
N GLY A 126 6.84 2.62 9.06
CA GLY A 126 6.17 3.48 10.05
C GLY A 126 6.31 5.00 9.84
N TYR A 127 6.92 5.44 8.75
CA TYR A 127 7.15 6.85 8.42
C TYR A 127 6.26 7.36 7.28
N TYR A 128 5.51 6.47 6.62
CA TYR A 128 4.60 6.87 5.54
C TYR A 128 3.37 7.54 6.13
N THR A 129 2.95 8.65 5.51
CA THR A 129 1.87 9.52 5.98
C THR A 129 0.65 9.51 5.06
N GLY A 130 0.71 8.78 3.94
CA GLY A 130 -0.37 8.70 2.97
C GLY A 130 -0.17 7.51 2.02
N ALA A 131 -0.51 7.71 0.75
CA ALA A 131 -0.38 6.69 -0.29
C ALA A 131 0.99 5.98 -0.29
N VAL A 132 0.94 4.64 -0.30
CA VAL A 132 2.06 3.71 -0.37
C VAL A 132 1.85 2.74 -1.51
N PHE A 133 2.93 2.24 -2.09
CA PHE A 133 2.83 1.30 -3.18
C PHE A 133 3.96 0.28 -3.18
N GLU A 134 3.67 -0.90 -3.72
CA GLU A 134 4.61 -1.99 -3.94
C GLU A 134 4.48 -2.53 -5.37
N VAL A 135 5.61 -2.86 -5.97
CA VAL A 135 5.67 -3.43 -7.31
C VAL A 135 5.80 -4.94 -7.20
N TYR A 136 4.93 -5.65 -7.90
CA TYR A 136 4.84 -7.10 -7.94
C TYR A 136 5.03 -7.59 -9.37
N ASP A 137 5.61 -8.77 -9.50
CA ASP A 137 5.83 -9.44 -10.77
C ASP A 137 5.46 -10.91 -10.64
N ALA A 138 4.83 -11.50 -11.66
CA ALA A 138 4.38 -12.89 -11.60
C ALA A 138 5.54 -13.89 -11.42
N ALA A 139 6.75 -13.53 -11.87
CA ALA A 139 7.94 -14.36 -11.69
C ALA A 139 8.46 -14.38 -10.25
N LEU A 140 7.95 -13.53 -9.35
CA LEU A 140 8.42 -13.39 -7.96
C LEU A 140 7.29 -13.35 -6.93
N GLY A 141 7.39 -14.19 -5.91
CA GLY A 141 6.49 -14.16 -4.75
C GLY A 141 6.74 -13.02 -3.77
N VAL A 142 7.59 -12.04 -4.10
CA VAL A 142 7.97 -10.91 -3.23
C VAL A 142 8.03 -9.60 -4.03
N PRO A 143 7.80 -8.43 -3.39
CA PRO A 143 7.87 -7.15 -4.10
C PRO A 143 9.26 -6.87 -4.68
N LEU A 144 9.29 -6.33 -5.92
CA LEU A 144 10.49 -5.80 -6.57
C LEU A 144 11.00 -4.53 -5.89
N GLY A 145 10.07 -3.75 -5.37
CA GLY A 145 10.33 -2.47 -4.76
C GLY A 145 9.03 -1.80 -4.36
N GLY A 146 9.12 -0.53 -4.04
CA GLY A 146 7.97 0.24 -3.60
C GLY A 146 8.35 1.60 -3.07
N GLY A 147 7.36 2.32 -2.59
CA GLY A 147 7.51 3.70 -2.19
C GLY A 147 6.23 4.25 -1.57
N GLY A 148 6.16 5.57 -1.50
CA GLY A 148 5.02 6.27 -0.95
C GLY A 148 5.33 7.69 -0.50
N ARG A 149 4.35 8.33 0.11
CA ARG A 149 4.42 9.67 0.72
C ARG A 149 4.80 9.60 2.20
N TYR A 150 5.70 10.47 2.63
CA TYR A 150 6.32 10.49 3.96
C TYR A 150 6.61 11.91 4.43
N ASP A 151 5.56 12.68 4.68
CA ASP A 151 5.67 14.13 4.89
C ASP A 151 6.39 14.48 6.20
N ASP A 152 6.26 13.66 7.23
CA ASP A 152 6.82 13.96 8.55
C ASP A 152 8.31 13.61 8.68
N LEU A 153 8.90 12.94 7.68
CA LEU A 153 10.26 12.41 7.80
C LEU A 153 11.31 13.52 7.93
N LEU A 154 11.25 14.55 7.08
CA LEU A 154 12.22 15.64 7.11
C LEU A 154 12.07 16.49 8.39
N GLY A 155 10.87 16.55 8.96
CA GLY A 155 10.62 17.23 10.24
C GLY A 155 11.50 16.69 11.37
N ARG A 156 11.80 15.39 11.36
CA ARG A 156 12.73 14.73 12.32
C ARG A 156 14.18 15.23 12.22
N PHE A 157 14.53 15.87 11.11
CA PHE A 157 15.85 16.44 10.84
C PHE A 157 15.84 17.99 10.85
N GLY A 158 14.77 18.60 11.37
CA GLY A 158 14.68 20.05 11.57
C GLY A 158 14.11 20.83 10.39
N ARG A 159 13.49 20.17 9.39
CA ARG A 159 12.83 20.86 8.28
C ARG A 159 11.51 20.19 7.90
N ASP A 160 10.41 20.87 8.20
CA ASP A 160 9.07 20.37 7.85
C ASP A 160 8.80 20.57 6.35
N LEU A 161 8.86 19.48 5.59
CA LEU A 161 8.61 19.48 4.15
C LEU A 161 8.00 18.14 3.70
N PRO A 162 6.93 18.18 2.89
CA PRO A 162 6.33 16.99 2.34
C PRO A 162 7.28 16.28 1.37
N ALA A 163 7.23 14.95 1.34
CA ALA A 163 8.11 14.15 0.51
C ALA A 163 7.44 12.86 0.02
N ALA A 164 7.86 12.39 -1.15
CA ALA A 164 7.45 11.13 -1.73
C ALA A 164 8.59 10.56 -2.57
N GLY A 165 8.65 9.24 -2.69
CA GLY A 165 9.68 8.58 -3.49
C GLY A 165 9.51 7.07 -3.49
N TRP A 166 10.46 6.39 -4.13
CA TRP A 166 10.45 4.94 -4.33
C TRP A 166 11.86 4.38 -4.37
N ALA A 167 11.97 3.06 -4.20
CA ALA A 167 13.19 2.31 -4.36
C ALA A 167 12.89 0.95 -5.00
N LEU A 168 13.85 0.44 -5.77
CA LEU A 168 13.82 -0.89 -6.39
C LEU A 168 14.96 -1.75 -5.85
N ASN A 169 14.70 -3.04 -5.70
CA ASN A 169 15.72 -4.04 -5.48
C ASN A 169 16.23 -4.55 -6.84
N VAL A 170 17.45 -4.17 -7.20
CA VAL A 170 18.04 -4.47 -8.51
C VAL A 170 18.25 -5.97 -8.73
N GLU A 171 18.55 -6.74 -7.67
CA GLU A 171 18.70 -8.19 -7.75
C GLU A 171 17.35 -8.87 -8.06
N ARG A 172 16.28 -8.46 -7.37
CA ARG A 172 14.92 -8.95 -7.64
C ARG A 172 14.46 -8.58 -9.04
N LEU A 173 14.73 -7.36 -9.48
CA LEU A 173 14.43 -6.93 -10.85
C LEU A 173 15.15 -7.82 -11.89
N HIS A 174 16.43 -8.13 -11.66
CA HIS A 174 17.15 -9.05 -12.53
C HIS A 174 16.51 -10.45 -12.60
N ILE A 175 16.09 -10.98 -11.44
CA ILE A 175 15.42 -12.28 -11.36
C ILE A 175 14.10 -12.26 -12.13
N ALA A 176 13.27 -11.22 -11.97
CA ALA A 176 12.01 -11.07 -12.71
C ALA A 176 12.24 -11.06 -14.22
N LEU A 177 13.16 -10.22 -14.70
CA LEU A 177 13.51 -10.13 -16.12
C LEU A 177 13.99 -11.47 -16.70
N VAL A 178 14.73 -12.27 -15.92
CA VAL A 178 15.13 -13.63 -16.34
C VAL A 178 13.94 -14.59 -16.34
N GLY A 179 13.01 -14.43 -15.40
CA GLY A 179 11.77 -15.21 -15.28
C GLY A 179 10.84 -15.05 -16.47
N GLU A 180 10.50 -13.82 -16.85
CA GLU A 180 9.62 -13.51 -18.00
C GLU A 180 10.17 -14.14 -19.30
N ARG A 181 11.46 -13.93 -19.60
CA ARG A 181 12.14 -14.54 -20.77
C ARG A 181 12.14 -16.07 -20.80
N ARG A 182 11.90 -16.75 -19.68
CA ARG A 182 11.79 -18.21 -19.63
C ARG A 182 10.36 -18.66 -19.84
N GLY A 183 9.38 -17.90 -19.34
CA GLY A 183 7.96 -18.14 -19.57
C GLY A 183 7.59 -18.04 -21.05
N GLU A 184 8.17 -17.09 -21.79
CA GLU A 184 7.95 -16.91 -23.24
C GLU A 184 8.47 -18.07 -24.12
N ARG A 185 9.33 -18.94 -23.59
CA ARG A 185 9.97 -20.04 -24.33
C ARG A 185 9.33 -21.41 -24.12
N LEU A 186 8.26 -21.49 -23.32
CA LEU A 186 7.48 -22.70 -23.06
C LEU A 186 6.12 -22.62 -23.75
#